data_AF-A0A921GB21-F1
#
_entry.id   AF-A0A921GB21-F1
#
_cell.length_a   1.000
_cell.length_b   1.000
_cell.length_c   1.000
_cell.angle_alpha   90.00
_cell.angle_beta   90.00
_cell.angle_gamma   90.00
#
_symmetry.space_group_name_H-M   'P 1'
#
loop_
_entity.id
_entity.type
_entity.pdbx_description
1 polymer ?
#
loop_
_entity_poly.entity_id
_entity_poly.type
_entity_poly.pdbx_seq_one_letter_code
_entity_poly.pdbx_strand_id
1 'polypeptide(L)' 'MGQNANVQKKYWEILKNSKWNSDRNKMPRYSVLEVVLENQIDFNNKKRMTENIITQPLSLSQEIQQYLKRVE' A
#
# COMPACT_ATOMS: atom_id res chain seq x y z
N MET A 1 -2.36 -0.24 -9.29
CA MET A 1 -2.87 -1.57 -9.69
C MET A 1 -4.39 -1.47 -9.73
N GLY A 2 -5.04 -1.54 -10.90
CA GLY A 2 -6.50 -1.35 -10.97
C GLY A 2 -7.01 -0.68 -12.25
N GLN A 3 -6.50 -1.06 -13.42
CA GLN A 3 -6.95 -0.49 -14.70
C GLN A 3 -8.42 -0.79 -15.02
N ASN A 4 -9.00 -1.88 -14.49
CA ASN A 4 -10.41 -2.19 -14.63
C ASN A 4 -10.97 -2.89 -13.37
N ALA A 5 -12.30 -2.89 -13.23
CA ALA A 5 -12.99 -3.42 -12.05
C ALA A 5 -12.70 -4.91 -11.77
N ASN A 6 -12.47 -5.71 -12.81
CA ASN A 6 -12.18 -7.13 -12.66
C ASN A 6 -10.79 -7.36 -12.05
N VAL A 7 -9.79 -6.60 -12.50
CA VAL A 7 -8.44 -6.63 -11.92
C VAL A 7 -8.48 -6.17 -10.46
N GLN A 8 -9.23 -5.10 -10.15
CA GLN A 8 -9.38 -4.63 -8.77
C GLN A 8 -9.99 -5.72 -7.85
N LYS A 9 -11.05 -6.41 -8.30
CA LYS A 9 -11.64 -7.53 -7.55
C LYS A 9 -10.65 -8.66 -7.32
N LYS A 10 -9.89 -9.07 -8.35
CA LYS A 10 -8.87 -10.13 -8.21
C LYS A 10 -7.85 -9.78 -7.12
N TYR A 11 -7.28 -8.56 -7.19
CA TYR A 11 -6.31 -8.13 -6.19
C TYR A 11 -6.93 -7.93 -4.81
N TRP A 12 -8.19 -7.52 -4.73
CA TRP A 12 -8.90 -7.41 -3.45
C TRP A 12 -9.03 -8.76 -2.75
N GLU A 13 -9.43 -9.82 -3.46
CA GLU A 13 -9.54 -11.15 -2.86
C GLU A 13 -8.20 -11.66 -2.30
N ILE A 14 -7.09 -11.31 -2.94
CA ILE A 14 -5.73 -11.66 -2.50
C ILE A 14 -5.30 -10.82 -1.28
N LEU A 15 -5.66 -9.53 -1.26
CA LEU A 15 -5.11 -8.55 -0.32
C LEU A 15 -6.05 -8.21 0.86
N LYS A 16 -7.33 -8.63 0.83
CA LYS A 16 -8.33 -8.26 1.86
C LYS A 16 -7.96 -8.70 3.28
N ASN A 17 -7.20 -9.79 3.40
CA ASN A 17 -6.74 -10.33 4.68
C ASN A 17 -5.30 -9.93 5.01
N SER A 18 -4.67 -9.09 4.18
CA SER A 18 -3.31 -8.62 4.42
C SER A 18 -3.30 -7.52 5.49
N LYS A 19 -2.13 -7.29 6.10
CA LYS A 19 -1.95 -6.22 7.11
C LYS A 19 -2.35 -4.83 6.58
N TRP A 20 -2.18 -4.59 5.28
CA TRP A 20 -2.46 -3.30 4.63
C TRP A 20 -3.96 -2.99 4.46
N ASN A 21 -4.84 -3.99 4.64
CA ASN A 21 -6.29 -3.83 4.59
C ASN A 21 -6.97 -4.33 5.88
N SER A 22 -6.21 -4.49 6.97
CA SER A 22 -6.70 -5.06 8.23
C SER A 22 -7.84 -4.24 8.87
N ASP A 23 -7.91 -2.96 8.56
CA ASP A 23 -8.94 -2.02 8.99
C ASP A 23 -10.15 -1.95 8.03
N ARG A 24 -10.15 -2.74 6.94
CA ARG A 24 -11.15 -2.64 5.87
C ARG A 24 -11.99 -3.90 5.73
N ASN A 25 -13.29 -3.74 5.96
CA ASN A 25 -14.27 -4.82 5.80
C ASN A 25 -14.85 -4.93 4.39
N LYS A 26 -14.60 -3.95 3.51
CA LYS A 26 -15.14 -3.88 2.15
C LYS A 26 -14.09 -3.34 1.17
N MET A 27 -14.18 -3.78 -0.08
CA MET A 27 -13.31 -3.30 -1.15
C MET A 27 -13.46 -1.78 -1.33
N PRO A 28 -12.38 -0.99 -1.28
CA PRO A 28 -12.45 0.44 -1.52
C PRO A 28 -12.77 0.75 -2.99
N ARG A 29 -13.37 1.92 -3.23
CA ARG A 29 -13.84 2.31 -4.57
C ARG A 29 -12.71 2.63 -5.56
N TYR A 30 -11.59 3.17 -5.08
CA TYR A 30 -10.56 3.75 -5.94
C TYR A 30 -9.23 3.00 -5.91
N SER A 31 -8.82 2.50 -4.75
CA SER A 31 -7.60 1.72 -4.60
C SER A 31 -7.81 0.51 -3.70
N VAL A 32 -7.35 -0.65 -4.18
CA VAL A 32 -7.39 -1.92 -3.42
C VAL A 32 -6.41 -1.91 -2.25
N LEU A 33 -5.43 -1.01 -2.27
CA LEU A 33 -4.39 -0.91 -1.25
C LEU A 33 -3.96 0.55 -1.10
N GLU A 34 -4.01 1.04 0.13
CA GLU A 34 -3.57 2.38 0.52
C GLU A 34 -2.75 2.25 1.80
N VAL A 35 -1.59 2.87 1.85
CA VAL A 35 -0.67 2.79 2.99
C VAL A 35 -0.19 4.18 3.34
N VAL A 36 -0.20 4.51 4.62
CA VAL A 36 0.37 5.75 5.15
C VAL A 36 1.88 5.60 5.19
N LEU A 37 2.60 6.47 4.45
CA LEU A 37 4.08 6.46 4.41
C LEU A 37 4.68 7.04 5.70
N GLU A 38 4.07 8.09 6.22
CA GLU A 38 4.45 8.74 7.47
C GLU A 38 3.21 9.42 8.07
N ASN A 39 2.88 9.09 9.32
CA ASN A 39 1.69 9.61 10.00
C ASN A 39 1.95 10.96 10.69
N GLN A 40 3.22 11.34 10.88
CA GLN A 40 3.66 12.53 11.61
C GLN A 40 4.82 13.17 10.86
N ILE A 41 4.50 13.99 9.85
CA ILE A 41 5.51 14.68 9.04
C ILE A 41 6.02 15.90 9.81
N ASP A 42 7.32 15.92 10.08
CA ASP A 42 8.01 17.12 10.59
C ASP A 42 8.44 18.01 9.41
N PHE A 43 7.63 19.04 9.12
CA PHE A 43 7.89 19.99 8.04
C PHE A 43 9.12 20.88 8.29
N ASN A 44 9.62 20.96 9.54
CA ASN A 44 10.84 21.70 9.85
C ASN A 44 12.09 20.92 9.43
N ASN A 45 12.02 19.58 9.43
CA ASN A 45 13.10 18.71 9.00
C ASN A 45 12.90 18.19 7.57
N LYS A 46 13.10 19.09 6.60
CA LYS A 46 12.94 18.81 5.17
C LYS A 46 13.79 17.64 4.67
N LYS A 47 14.99 17.46 5.24
CA LYS A 47 15.90 16.36 4.86
C LYS A 47 15.28 15.01 5.21
N ARG A 48 14.92 14.83 6.48
CA ARG A 48 14.28 13.60 6.96
C ARG A 48 12.96 13.33 6.25
N MET A 49 12.13 14.36 6.06
CA MET A 49 10.88 14.24 5.30
C MET A 49 11.13 13.72 3.88
N THR A 50 12.11 14.30 3.17
CA THR A 50 12.45 13.86 1.80
C THR A 50 12.95 12.42 1.79
N GLU A 51 13.83 12.07 2.72
CA GLU A 51 14.35 10.70 2.86
C GLU A 51 13.22 9.69 3.11
N ASN A 52 12.27 10.00 4.00
CA ASN A 52 11.13 9.13 4.29
C ASN A 52 10.20 8.97 3.09
N ILE A 53 9.87 10.07 2.41
CA ILE A 53 9.01 10.05 1.21
C ILE A 53 9.63 9.21 0.09
N ILE A 54 10.96 9.13 0.00
CA ILE A 54 11.64 8.32 -1.02
C ILE A 54 11.79 6.86 -0.57
N THR A 55 12.24 6.62 0.66
CA THR A 55 12.64 5.28 1.12
C THR A 55 11.45 4.41 1.52
N GLN A 56 10.42 4.99 2.14
CA GLN A 56 9.24 4.23 2.60
C GLN A 56 8.48 3.58 1.43
N PRO A 57 8.17 4.28 0.32
CA PRO A 57 7.52 3.64 -0.82
C PRO A 57 8.34 2.50 -1.43
N LEU A 58 9.67 2.64 -1.48
CA LEU A 58 10.55 1.61 -2.03
C LEU A 58 10.48 0.33 -1.17
N SER A 59 10.64 0.48 0.14
CA SER A 59 10.56 -0.63 1.09
C SER A 59 9.19 -1.30 1.07
N LEU A 60 8.12 -0.51 1.13
CA LEU A 60 6.74 -1.02 1.10
C LEU A 60 6.42 -1.73 -0.22
N SER A 61 6.87 -1.17 -1.35
CA SER A 61 6.66 -1.80 -2.66
C SER A 61 7.37 -3.15 -2.75
N GLN A 62 8.60 -3.26 -2.23
CA GLN A 62 9.32 -4.54 -2.16
C GLN A 62 8.58 -5.55 -1.29
N GLU A 63 8.08 -5.12 -0.13
CA GLU A 63 7.31 -6.00 0.77
C GLU A 63 6.03 -6.51 0.10
N ILE A 64 5.26 -5.62 -0.52
CA ILE A 64 4.02 -5.98 -1.23
C ILE A 64 4.32 -6.93 -2.40
N GLN A 65 5.37 -6.67 -3.18
CA GLN A 65 5.79 -7.55 -4.27
C GLN A 65 6.17 -8.95 -3.77
N GLN A 66 6.91 -9.03 -2.66
CA GLN A 66 7.29 -10.30 -2.06
C GLN A 66 6.06 -11.05 -1.52
N TYR A 67 5.11 -10.33 -0.90
CA TYR A 67 3.86 -10.93 -0.47
C TYR A 67 3.09 -11.51 -1.66
N LEU A 68 2.87 -10.72 -2.72
CA LEU A 68 2.15 -11.16 -3.91
C LEU A 68 2.78 -12.40 -4.55
N LYS A 69 4.11 -12.47 -4.65
CA LYS A 69 4.83 -13.65 -5.17
C LYS A 69 4.64 -14.93 -4.34
N ARG A 70 4.22 -14.83 -3.07
CA ARG A 70 3.98 -16.00 -2.21
C ARG A 70 2.54 -16.48 -2.25
N VAL A 71 1.61 -15.64 -2.69
CA VAL A 71 0.16 -15.91 -2.68
C VAL A 71 -0.43 -16.06 -4.08
N GLU A 72 0.29 -15.64 -5.12
CA GLU A 72 0.05 -15.97 -6.53
C GLU A 72 0.65 -17.33 -6.89
#